data_AF-A0A7Z8VTC0-F1
#
_entry.id   AF-A0A7Z8VTC0-F1
#
_cell.length_a   1.000
_cell.length_b   1.000
_cell.length_c   1.000
_cell.angle_alpha   90.00
_cell.angle_beta   90.00
_cell.angle_gamma   90.00
#
_symmetry.space_group_name_H-M   'P 1'
#
loop_
_entity.id
_entity.type
_entity.pdbx_description
1 polymer ?
#
loop_
_entity_poly.entity_id
_entity_poly.type
_entity_poly.pdbx_seq_one_letter_code
_entity_poly.pdbx_strand_id
1 'polypeptide(L)' 'ILQVKYLNNIIEQDHRFIKKITKPMMGFKAFHSAQATIDGIETAHMIRKGQLSEENIPAYKQFMALAG' A
#
# COMPACT_ATOMS: atom_id res chain seq x y z
N ILE A 1 -8.70 1.55 -29.08
CA ILE A 1 -7.27 1.37 -28.70
C ILE A 1 -6.81 2.41 -27.67
N LEU A 2 -7.07 3.71 -27.85
CA LEU A 2 -6.62 4.77 -26.92
C LEU A 2 -7.17 4.65 -25.48
N GLN A 3 -8.44 4.27 -25.31
CA GLN A 3 -9.03 4.08 -23.98
C GLN A 3 -8.34 2.99 -23.15
N VAL A 4 -7.96 1.86 -23.78
CA VAL A 4 -7.26 0.76 -23.11
C VAL A 4 -5.90 1.21 -22.59
N LYS A 5 -5.16 2.01 -23.38
CA LYS A 5 -3.88 2.58 -22.97
C LYS A 5 -4.02 3.56 -21.80
N TYR A 6 -5.08 4.38 -21.80
CA TYR A 6 -5.35 5.32 -20.73
C TYR A 6 -5.70 4.61 -19.41
N LEU A 7 -6.59 3.61 -19.45
CA LEU A 7 -6.96 2.79 -18.29
C LEU A 7 -5.74 2.05 -17.73
N ASN A 8 -4.91 1.46 -18.59
CA ASN A 8 -3.68 0.79 -18.18
C ASN A 8 -2.72 1.77 -17.50
N ASN A 9 -2.58 3.00 -17.99
CA ASN A 9 -1.72 4.00 -17.36
C ASN A 9 -2.20 4.40 -15.96
N ILE A 10 -3.52 4.52 -15.74
CA ILE A 10 -4.08 4.81 -14.40
C ILE A 10 -3.76 3.67 -13.44
N ILE A 11 -4.03 2.42 -13.84
CA ILE A 11 -3.77 1.23 -13.02
C ILE A 11 -2.27 1.10 -12.71
N GLU A 12 -1.41 1.28 -13.72
CA GLU A 12 0.04 1.25 -13.56
C GLU A 12 0.54 2.35 -12.61
N GLN A 13 -0.09 3.53 -12.66
CA GLN A 13 0.27 4.66 -11.81
C GLN A 13 -0.13 4.42 -10.36
N ASP A 14 -1.29 3.84 -10.12
CA ASP A 14 -1.77 3.49 -8.78
C ASP A 14 -0.83 2.48 -8.09
N HIS A 15 -0.43 1.43 -8.82
CA HIS A 15 0.47 0.40 -8.30
C HIS A 15 1.94 0.85 -8.16
N ARG A 16 2.30 2.05 -8.63
CA ARG A 16 3.71 2.51 -8.68
C ARG A 16 4.36 2.56 -7.30
N PHE A 17 3.61 2.94 -6.28
CA PHE A 17 4.11 3.04 -4.91
C PHE A 17 4.47 1.65 -4.35
N ILE A 18 3.54 0.70 -4.47
CA ILE A 18 3.75 -0.69 -4.04
C ILE A 18 4.92 -1.29 -4.81
N LYS A 19 4.96 -1.17 -6.14
CA LYS A 19 6.07 -1.64 -6.99
C LYS A 19 7.41 -1.03 -6.57
N LYS A 20 7.45 0.25 -6.17
CA LYS A 20 8.69 0.90 -5.71
C LYS A 20 9.25 0.26 -4.44
N ILE A 21 8.38 -0.12 -3.51
CA ILE A 21 8.76 -0.76 -2.23
C ILE A 21 9.12 -2.23 -2.44
N THR A 22 8.38 -2.94 -3.28
CA THR A 22 8.59 -4.38 -3.52
C THR A 22 9.71 -4.70 -4.50
N LYS A 23 10.05 -3.79 -5.43
CA LYS A 23 11.13 -4.01 -6.42
C LYS A 23 12.51 -4.38 -5.85
N PRO A 24 13.00 -3.79 -4.74
CA PRO A 24 14.25 -4.24 -4.12
C PRO A 24 14.13 -5.57 -3.35
N MET A 25 12.91 -6.08 -3.13
CA MET A 25 12.71 -7.38 -2.48
C MET A 25 12.97 -8.50 -3.50
N MET A 26 13.56 -9.62 -3.07
CA MET A 26 13.74 -10.83 -3.90
C MET A 26 12.42 -11.59 -4.16
N GLY A 27 11.30 -10.87 -4.21
CA GLY A 27 9.95 -11.43 -4.26
C GLY A 27 9.47 -12.00 -2.92
N PHE A 28 8.19 -12.36 -2.90
CA PHE A 28 7.56 -13.02 -1.75
C PHE A 28 7.62 -14.54 -1.93
N LYS A 29 7.97 -15.26 -0.85
CA LYS A 29 8.04 -16.74 -0.87
C LYS A 29 6.67 -17.41 -0.77
N ALA A 30 5.63 -16.68 -0.34
CA ALA A 30 4.27 -17.18 -0.22
C ALA A 30 3.24 -16.06 -0.38
N PHE A 31 2.04 -16.42 -0.86
CA PHE A 31 0.96 -15.46 -1.10
C PHE A 31 0.45 -14.79 0.18
N HIS A 32 0.29 -15.54 1.27
CA HIS A 32 -0.14 -14.96 2.55
C HIS A 32 0.85 -13.89 3.05
N SER A 33 2.16 -14.10 2.88
CA SER A 33 3.19 -13.13 3.25
C SER A 33 3.16 -11.90 2.35
N ALA A 34 2.91 -12.10 1.04
CA ALA A 34 2.74 -11.00 0.09
C ALA A 34 1.53 -10.13 0.47
N GLN A 35 0.39 -10.77 0.76
CA GLN A 35 -0.84 -10.10 1.15
C GLN A 35 -0.63 -9.26 2.40
N ALA A 36 -0.14 -9.86 3.49
CA ALA A 36 0.12 -9.14 4.74
C ALA A 36 1.10 -7.97 4.57
N THR A 37 2.11 -8.11 3.69
CA THR A 37 3.06 -7.02 3.40
C THR A 37 2.40 -5.88 2.64
N ILE A 38 1.60 -6.19 1.61
CA ILE A 38 0.87 -5.19 0.82
C ILE A 38 -0.15 -4.45 1.70
N ASP A 39 -0.92 -5.18 2.50
CA ASP A 39 -1.92 -4.62 3.43
C ASP A 39 -1.26 -3.67 4.45
N GLY A 40 -0.10 -4.05 4.97
CA GLY A 40 0.69 -3.18 5.86
C GLY A 40 1.20 -1.92 5.16
N ILE A 41 1.69 -2.03 3.91
CA ILE A 41 2.12 -0.89 3.11
C ILE A 41 0.95 0.08 2.85
N GLU A 42 -0.23 -0.45 2.51
CA GLU A 42 -1.44 0.35 2.30
C GLU A 42 -1.90 1.03 3.59
N THR A 43 -1.93 0.31 4.70
CA THR A 43 -2.29 0.85 6.02
C THR A 43 -1.38 2.00 6.42
N ALA A 44 -0.06 1.82 6.29
CA ALA A 44 0.91 2.88 6.57
C ALA A 44 0.73 4.10 5.65
N HIS A 45 0.37 3.87 4.37
CA HIS A 45 0.12 4.95 3.42
C HIS A 45 -1.17 5.72 3.73
N MET A 46 -2.23 5.04 4.16
CA MET A 46 -3.48 5.66 4.60
C MET A 46 -3.26 6.54 5.84
N ILE A 47 -2.49 6.04 6.82
CA ILE A 47 -2.09 6.79 8.02
C ILE A 47 -1.29 8.03 7.63
N ARG A 48 -0.28 7.88 6.75
CA ARG A 48 0.55 8.99 6.26
C ARG A 48 -0.27 10.06 5.54
N LYS A 49 -1.34 9.67 4.85
CA LYS A 49 -2.26 10.59 4.16
C LYS A 49 -3.30 11.21 5.10
N GLY A 50 -3.39 10.79 6.36
CA GLY A 50 -4.42 11.25 7.30
C GLY A 50 -5.83 10.74 6.98
N GLN A 51 -5.96 9.66 6.19
CA GLN A 51 -7.26 9.13 5.77
C GLN A 51 -8.01 8.40 6.89
N LEU A 52 -7.31 8.01 7.96
CA LEU A 52 -7.84 7.26 9.09
C LEU A 52 -8.19 8.14 10.31
N SER A 53 -8.01 9.46 10.19
CA SER A 53 -8.43 10.52 11.12
C SER A 53 -8.78 10.10 12.57
N GLU A 54 -7.77 10.11 13.44
CA GLU A 54 -7.94 10.53 14.84
C GLU A 54 -6.87 11.58 15.16
N GLU A 55 -7.29 12.84 15.28
CA GLU A 55 -6.44 13.93 15.73
C GLU A 55 -5.87 13.58 17.10
N ASN A 56 -4.53 13.50 17.20
CA ASN A 56 -3.72 13.19 18.40
C ASN A 56 -3.29 11.74 18.64
N ILE A 57 -3.59 10.77 17.76
CA ILE A 57 -2.97 9.44 17.87
C ILE A 57 -1.65 9.38 17.07
N PRO A 58 -0.51 8.97 17.67
CA PRO A 58 0.72 8.72 16.94
C PRO A 58 0.55 7.64 15.85
N ALA A 59 1.14 7.85 14.67
CA ALA A 59 1.01 6.97 13.51
C ALA A 59 1.29 5.48 13.81
N TYR A 60 2.29 5.18 14.66
CA TYR A 60 2.60 3.79 15.04
C TYR A 60 1.46 3.13 15.85
N LYS A 61 0.75 3.91 16.67
CA LYS A 61 -0.35 3.41 17.50
C LYS A 61 -1.59 3.16 16.65
N GLN A 62 -1.86 4.02 15.67
CA GLN A 62 -2.89 3.77 14.64
C GLN A 62 -2.56 2.52 13.83
N PHE A 63 -1.29 2.34 13.43
CA PHE A 63 -0.85 1.16 12.70
C PHE A 63 -1.03 -0.12 13.51
N MET A 64 -0.59 -0.14 14.78
CA MET A 64 -0.76 -1.30 15.65
C MET A 64 -2.22 -1.66 15.91
N ALA A 65 -3.12 -0.68 15.99
CA ALA A 65 -4.55 -0.94 16.16
C ALA A 65 -5.20 -1.62 14.95
N LEU A 66 -4.63 -1.44 13.76
CA LEU A 66 -5.14 -2.00 12.50
C LEU A 66 -4.41 -3.27 12.06
N ALA A 67 -3.18 -3.48 12.52
CA ALA A 67 -2.32 -4.61 12.16
C ALA A 67 -2.53 -5.86 13.05
N GLY A 68 -3.69 -5.97 13.71
CA GLY A 68 -4.04 -7.04 14.65
C GLY A 68 -4.70 -8.25 14.00
#